data_AF-A0A8J2KSC4-F1
#
_entry.id   AF-A0A8J2KSC4-F1
#
_cell.length_a   1.000
_cell.length_b   1.000
_cell.length_c   1.000
_cell.angle_alpha   90.00
_cell.angle_beta   90.00
_cell.angle_gamma   90.00
#
_symmetry.space_group_name_H-M   'P 1'
#
loop_
_entity.id
_entity.type
_entity.pdbx_description
1 polymer ?
#
loop_
_entity_poly.entity_id
_entity_poly.type
_entity_poly.pdbx_seq_one_letter_code
_entity_poly.pdbx_strand_id
1 'polypeptide(L)'
;MTSMIFGAKSSPCSAQYVRDVNALQFKCQFPEAVEAITHRHYMDNLLDSFRNLKDAQKQIQDIFNIHSEGGFLMCNWLTNNEDLMRWIPSHLRTDSDKDLNFDMGLPQERILGLKWDPNSDSLKFNLKFHSR
;
A
#
# COMPACT_ATOMS: atom_id res chain seq x y z
N MET A 1 26.59 9.11 1.63
CA MET A 1 25.49 8.16 1.87
C MET A 1 24.33 8.59 0.99
N THR A 2 23.92 7.79 0.00
CA THR A 2 22.90 8.16 -1.00
C THR A 2 21.54 7.51 -0.75
N SER A 3 21.45 6.59 0.21
CA SER A 3 20.25 5.83 0.54
C SER A 3 20.25 5.48 2.03
N MET A 4 19.07 5.25 2.60
CA MET A 4 18.97 4.65 3.93
C MET A 4 19.30 3.17 3.89
N ILE A 5 19.96 2.68 4.94
CA ILE A 5 20.35 1.27 5.05
C ILE A 5 19.23 0.44 5.68
N PHE A 6 19.01 -0.75 5.14
CA PHE A 6 18.16 -1.75 5.77
C PHE A 6 18.84 -2.31 7.03
N GLY A 7 18.04 -2.61 8.06
CA GLY A 7 18.51 -3.23 9.31
C GLY A 7 19.02 -2.27 10.38
N ALA A 8 19.23 -0.98 10.07
CA ALA A 8 19.48 0.00 11.11
C ALA A 8 18.19 0.33 11.86
N LYS A 9 18.25 0.29 13.20
CA LYS A 9 17.09 0.49 14.09
C LYS A 9 16.44 1.87 13.91
N SER A 10 17.20 2.87 13.50
CA SER A 10 16.71 4.24 13.29
C SER A 10 16.06 4.45 11.92
N SER A 11 16.37 3.61 10.91
CA SER A 11 15.91 3.81 9.53
C SER A 11 14.38 3.95 9.40
N PRO A 12 13.54 3.12 10.06
CA PRO A 12 12.09 3.26 9.94
C PRO A 12 11.58 4.61 10.46
N CYS A 13 12.08 5.05 11.62
CA CYS A 13 11.72 6.34 12.22
C CYS A 13 12.11 7.51 11.31
N SER A 14 13.33 7.49 10.76
CA SER A 14 13.78 8.50 9.82
C SER A 14 12.95 8.51 8.52
N ALA A 15 12.59 7.34 7.98
CA ALA A 15 11.75 7.22 6.79
C ALA A 15 10.36 7.83 7.00
N GLN A 16 9.71 7.44 8.11
CA GLN A 16 8.39 7.91 8.46
C GLN A 16 8.38 9.41 8.70
N TYR A 17 9.38 9.95 9.40
CA TYR A 17 9.49 11.39 9.61
C TYR A 17 9.56 12.18 8.29
N VAL A 18 10.43 11.78 7.36
CA VAL A 18 10.56 12.47 6.07
C VAL A 18 9.28 12.33 5.23
N ARG A 19 8.68 11.14 5.22
CA ARG A 19 7.37 10.89 4.58
C ARG A 19 6.29 11.82 5.10
N ASP A 20 6.18 11.97 6.41
CA ASP A 20 5.15 12.78 7.06
C ASP A 20 5.40 14.28 6.84
N VAL A 21 6.67 14.73 6.92
CA VAL A 21 7.05 16.11 6.58
C VAL A 21 6.69 16.43 5.14
N ASN A 22 6.94 15.52 4.19
CA ASN A 22 6.52 15.68 2.80
C ASN A 22 4.99 15.82 2.70
N ALA A 23 4.24 14.91 3.31
CA ALA A 23 2.77 14.94 3.26
C ALA A 23 2.18 16.24 3.84
N LEU A 24 2.71 16.72 4.97
CA LEU A 24 2.19 17.91 5.65
C LEU A 24 2.28 19.19 4.79
N GLN A 25 3.15 19.26 3.79
CA GLN A 25 3.20 20.38 2.84
C GLN A 25 1.94 20.51 2.00
N PHE A 26 1.19 19.42 1.82
CA PHE A 26 -0.01 19.34 1.00
C PHE A 26 -1.31 19.39 1.81
N LYS A 27 -1.24 19.67 3.12
CA LYS A 27 -2.40 19.63 4.04
C LYS A 27 -3.58 20.50 3.59
N CYS A 28 -3.31 21.63 2.95
CA CYS A 28 -4.37 22.52 2.44
C CYS A 28 -5.00 22.01 1.13
N GLN A 29 -4.31 21.19 0.35
CA GLN A 29 -4.76 20.72 -0.97
C GLN A 29 -5.41 19.34 -0.88
N PHE A 30 -4.82 18.43 -0.10
CA PHE A 30 -5.22 17.02 -0.01
C PHE A 30 -5.33 16.55 1.45
N PRO A 31 -6.21 17.15 2.28
CA PRO A 31 -6.24 16.87 3.71
C PRO A 31 -6.50 15.39 4.03
N GLU A 32 -7.35 14.70 3.28
CA GLU A 32 -7.63 13.27 3.50
C GLU A 32 -6.43 12.38 3.16
N ALA A 33 -5.69 12.70 2.09
CA ALA A 33 -4.49 11.95 1.71
C ALA A 33 -3.37 12.14 2.73
N VAL A 34 -3.20 13.36 3.25
CA VAL A 34 -2.25 13.65 4.34
C VAL A 34 -2.60 12.84 5.59
N GLU A 35 -3.88 12.77 5.95
CA GLU A 35 -4.34 11.95 7.07
C GLU A 35 -4.01 10.47 6.87
N ALA A 36 -4.25 9.94 5.66
CA ALA A 36 -3.92 8.55 5.34
C ALA A 36 -2.41 8.28 5.42
N ILE A 37 -1.57 9.14 4.83
CA ILE A 37 -0.11 8.97 4.82
C ILE A 37 0.46 9.01 6.26
N THR A 38 -0.07 9.89 7.10
CA THR A 38 0.46 10.09 8.46
C THR A 38 -0.07 9.09 9.49
N HIS A 39 -1.28 8.54 9.30
CA HIS A 39 -1.93 7.70 10.32
C HIS A 39 -2.30 6.28 9.89
N ARG A 40 -2.30 5.95 8.59
CA ARG A 40 -2.73 4.63 8.08
C ARG A 40 -1.58 3.72 7.61
N HIS A 41 -0.35 4.14 7.90
CA HIS A 41 0.83 3.33 7.66
C HIS A 41 1.21 2.47 8.87
N TYR A 42 1.53 1.21 8.61
CA TYR A 42 2.41 0.43 9.46
C TYR A 42 3.78 0.33 8.79
N MET A 43 4.78 1.02 9.35
CA MET A 43 6.10 1.16 8.72
C MET A 43 5.97 1.68 7.28
N ASP A 44 6.40 0.90 6.30
CA ASP A 44 6.34 1.15 4.86
C ASP A 44 5.02 0.71 4.21
N ASN A 45 4.15 -0.03 4.92
CA ASN A 45 2.88 -0.52 4.38
C ASN A 45 1.74 0.48 4.67
N LEU A 46 1.10 0.99 3.62
CA LEU A 46 -0.16 1.73 3.70
C LEU A 46 -1.32 0.75 3.57
N LEU A 47 -2.28 0.80 4.49
CA LEU A 47 -3.52 0.02 4.40
C LEU A 47 -4.73 0.93 4.63
N ASP A 48 -5.73 0.85 3.75
CA ASP A 48 -6.91 1.70 3.83
C ASP A 48 -8.15 1.01 3.26
N SER A 49 -9.33 1.54 3.57
CA SER A 49 -10.60 1.02 3.08
C SER A 49 -11.56 2.15 2.74
N PHE A 50 -12.40 1.92 1.72
CA PHE A 50 -13.30 2.95 1.19
C PHE A 50 -14.67 2.35 0.90
N ARG A 51 -15.71 3.19 0.96
CA ARG A 51 -17.09 2.78 0.72
C ARG A 51 -17.41 2.58 -0.77
N ASN A 52 -16.66 3.24 -1.65
CA ASN A 52 -16.89 3.16 -3.08
C ASN A 52 -15.58 3.34 -3.85
N LEU A 53 -15.62 2.92 -5.12
CA LEU A 53 -14.49 2.93 -6.04
C LEU A 53 -13.94 4.34 -6.29
N LYS A 54 -14.81 5.35 -6.41
CA LYS A 54 -14.40 6.72 -6.75
C LYS A 54 -13.58 7.36 -5.63
N ASP A 55 -13.99 7.17 -4.39
CA ASP A 55 -13.26 7.67 -3.22
C ASP A 55 -11.88 7.01 -3.12
N ALA A 56 -11.81 5.69 -3.38
CA ALA A 56 -10.54 4.96 -3.40
C ALA A 56 -9.60 5.48 -4.51
N GLN A 57 -10.10 5.65 -5.74
CA GLN A 57 -9.32 6.18 -6.86
C GLN A 57 -8.80 7.58 -6.58
N LYS A 58 -9.66 8.48 -6.08
CA LYS A 58 -9.27 9.83 -5.69
C LYS A 58 -8.17 9.79 -4.63
N GLN A 59 -8.36 9.02 -3.56
CA GLN A 59 -7.40 8.93 -2.47
C GLN A 59 -6.05 8.39 -2.95
N ILE A 60 -6.03 7.33 -3.76
CA ILE A 60 -4.80 6.76 -4.30
C ILE A 60 -4.09 7.78 -5.21
N GLN A 61 -4.82 8.49 -6.05
CA GLN A 61 -4.25 9.53 -6.92
C GLN A 61 -3.64 10.68 -6.12
N ASP A 62 -4.35 11.17 -5.09
CA ASP A 62 -3.86 12.24 -4.21
C ASP A 62 -2.58 11.79 -3.48
N ILE A 63 -2.54 10.54 -3.01
CA ILE A 63 -1.35 9.94 -2.38
C ILE A 63 -0.18 9.81 -3.36
N PHE A 64 -0.43 9.40 -4.61
CA PHE A 64 0.60 9.37 -5.66
C PHE A 64 1.19 10.74 -5.91
N ASN A 65 0.34 11.77 -6.04
CA ASN A 65 0.79 13.13 -6.28
C ASN A 65 1.68 13.64 -5.13
N ILE A 66 1.26 13.43 -3.87
CA ILE A 66 2.05 13.83 -2.71
C ILE A 66 3.41 13.12 -2.69
N HIS A 67 3.43 11.80 -2.91
CA HIS A 67 4.67 11.03 -2.85
C HIS A 67 5.62 11.35 -4.00
N SER A 68 5.11 11.59 -5.22
CA SER A 68 5.96 11.92 -6.36
C SER A 68 6.72 13.23 -6.17
N GLU A 69 6.11 14.23 -5.51
CA GLU A 69 6.79 15.50 -5.18
C GLU A 69 7.95 15.30 -4.19
N GLY A 70 7.84 14.31 -3.31
CA GLY A 70 8.92 13.91 -2.39
C GLY A 70 9.92 12.91 -2.98
N GLY A 71 9.77 12.52 -4.25
CA GLY A 71 10.58 11.49 -4.89
C GLY A 71 10.32 10.07 -4.39
N PHE A 72 9.19 9.84 -3.70
CA PHE A 72 8.77 8.52 -3.23
C PHE A 72 7.96 7.82 -4.32
N LEU A 73 8.22 6.52 -4.50
CA LEU A 73 7.44 5.65 -5.36
C LEU A 73 6.73 4.59 -4.51
N MET A 74 5.40 4.64 -4.49
CA MET A 74 4.56 3.62 -3.85
C MET A 74 4.34 2.45 -4.82
N CYS A 75 4.81 1.27 -4.45
CA CYS A 75 4.71 0.05 -5.25
C CYS A 75 3.94 -1.05 -4.50
N ASN A 76 3.73 -2.18 -5.16
CA ASN A 76 3.09 -3.38 -4.60
C ASN A 76 1.64 -3.13 -4.16
N TRP A 77 0.90 -2.37 -4.97
CA TRP A 77 -0.52 -2.16 -4.71
C TRP A 77 -1.33 -3.42 -4.95
N LEU A 78 -2.31 -3.64 -4.08
CA LEU A 78 -3.29 -4.70 -4.16
C LEU A 78 -4.61 -4.22 -3.55
N THR A 79 -5.73 -4.64 -4.11
CA THR A 79 -7.08 -4.28 -3.67
C THR A 79 -8.00 -5.48 -3.83
N ASN A 80 -9.10 -5.54 -3.07
CA ASN A 80 -10.19 -6.49 -3.22
C ASN A 80 -11.18 -6.14 -4.36
N ASN A 81 -10.94 -5.05 -5.09
CA ASN A 81 -11.81 -4.59 -6.18
C ASN A 81 -11.08 -4.67 -7.53
N GLU A 82 -11.57 -5.52 -8.44
CA GLU A 82 -10.93 -5.73 -9.76
C GLU A 82 -10.88 -4.48 -10.63
N ASP A 83 -11.93 -3.64 -10.61
CA ASP A 83 -11.96 -2.42 -11.42
C ASP A 83 -10.90 -1.41 -10.92
N LEU A 84 -10.73 -1.32 -9.60
CA LEU A 84 -9.65 -0.55 -9.01
C LEU A 84 -8.29 -1.13 -9.36
N MET A 85 -8.13 -2.45 -9.31
CA MET A 85 -6.89 -3.13 -9.68
C MET A 85 -6.50 -2.86 -11.14
N ARG A 86 -7.47 -2.93 -12.06
CA ARG A 86 -7.27 -2.60 -13.49
C ARG A 86 -6.92 -1.14 -13.72
N TRP A 87 -7.46 -0.23 -12.91
CA TRP A 87 -7.17 1.19 -12.99
C TRP A 87 -5.75 1.55 -12.51
N ILE A 88 -5.22 0.87 -11.49
CA ILE A 88 -3.85 1.09 -11.00
C ILE A 88 -2.84 0.68 -12.09
N PRO A 89 -1.80 1.47 -12.38
CA PRO A 89 -0.78 1.11 -13.39
C PRO A 89 -0.08 -0.21 -13.09
N SER A 90 0.07 -1.09 -14.10
CA SER A 90 0.60 -2.46 -13.92
C SER A 90 1.98 -2.52 -13.26
N HIS A 91 2.87 -1.57 -13.56
CA HIS A 91 4.21 -1.52 -12.97
C HIS A 91 4.22 -1.20 -11.46
N LEU A 92 3.13 -0.67 -10.91
CA LEU A 92 2.97 -0.36 -9.48
C LEU A 92 2.26 -1.48 -8.70
N ARG A 93 1.72 -2.49 -9.39
CA ARG A 93 1.02 -3.63 -8.77
C ARG A 93 2.01 -4.62 -8.17
N THR A 94 1.54 -5.50 -7.29
CA THR A 94 2.35 -6.60 -6.75
C THR A 94 2.89 -7.50 -7.87
N ASP A 95 4.08 -8.08 -7.68
CA ASP A 95 4.65 -9.01 -8.68
C ASP A 95 3.76 -10.22 -8.95
N SER A 96 2.97 -10.63 -7.94
CA SER A 96 1.94 -11.66 -8.05
C SER A 96 0.81 -11.31 -9.03
N ASP A 97 0.65 -10.03 -9.40
CA ASP A 97 -0.41 -9.49 -10.25
C ASP A 97 0.06 -8.97 -11.61
N LYS A 98 1.38 -8.88 -11.85
CA LYS A 98 1.92 -8.38 -13.13
C LYS A 98 1.60 -9.29 -14.32
N ASP A 99 1.40 -10.58 -14.07
CA ASP A 99 1.07 -11.61 -15.07
C ASP A 99 -0.36 -12.15 -14.91
N LEU A 100 -1.23 -11.48 -14.14
CA LEU A 100 -2.55 -12.04 -13.82
C LEU A 100 -3.58 -11.90 -14.95
N ASN A 101 -4.19 -13.04 -15.25
CA ASN A 101 -5.49 -13.07 -15.90
C ASN A 101 -6.56 -12.87 -14.81
N PHE A 102 -7.22 -11.70 -14.81
CA PHE A 102 -8.32 -11.38 -13.88
C PHE A 102 -9.48 -12.39 -13.94
N ASP A 103 -9.61 -13.19 -15.01
CA ASP A 103 -10.59 -14.29 -15.07
C ASP A 103 -10.36 -15.37 -14.00
N MET A 104 -9.15 -15.47 -13.43
CA MET A 104 -8.77 -16.43 -12.39
C MET A 104 -8.85 -15.85 -10.97
N GLY A 105 -9.29 -14.59 -10.82
CA GLY A 105 -9.36 -13.87 -9.55
C GLY A 105 -8.04 -13.20 -9.12
N LEU A 106 -8.09 -12.47 -8.02
CA LEU A 106 -6.97 -11.70 -7.45
C LEU A 106 -6.02 -12.61 -6.64
N PRO A 107 -4.70 -12.32 -6.61
CA PRO A 107 -3.75 -13.16 -5.92
C PRO A 107 -3.85 -12.96 -4.41
N GLN A 108 -3.61 -14.02 -3.65
CA GLN A 108 -3.43 -13.91 -2.21
C GLN A 108 -2.03 -13.35 -1.90
N GLU A 109 -1.93 -12.43 -0.94
CA GLU A 109 -0.69 -11.70 -0.64
C GLU A 109 -0.32 -11.81 0.84
N ARG A 110 0.97 -11.70 1.16
CA ARG A 110 1.39 -11.63 2.57
C ARG A 110 1.36 -10.20 3.07
N ILE A 111 0.67 -9.97 4.18
CA ILE A 111 0.56 -8.65 4.80
C ILE A 111 0.74 -8.78 6.31
N LEU A 112 1.71 -8.04 6.88
CA LEU A 112 1.94 -7.98 8.33
C LEU A 112 2.06 -9.35 9.04
N GLY A 113 2.65 -10.34 8.36
CA GLY A 113 2.80 -11.71 8.88
C GLY A 113 1.56 -12.61 8.71
N LEU A 114 0.49 -12.10 8.11
CA LEU A 114 -0.72 -12.81 7.72
C LEU A 114 -0.75 -13.04 6.21
N LYS A 115 -1.74 -13.81 5.74
CA LYS A 115 -2.10 -13.92 4.32
C LYS A 115 -3.43 -13.23 4.10
N TRP A 116 -3.51 -12.26 3.20
CA TRP A 116 -4.77 -11.66 2.79
C TRP A 116 -5.26 -12.31 1.51
N ASP A 117 -6.57 -12.60 1.45
CA ASP A 117 -7.26 -13.05 0.27
C ASP A 117 -8.21 -11.95 -0.22
N PRO A 118 -7.84 -11.20 -1.27
CA PRO A 118 -8.63 -10.07 -1.75
C PRO A 118 -10.01 -10.49 -2.25
N ASN A 119 -10.16 -11.69 -2.83
CA ASN A 119 -11.44 -12.13 -3.41
C ASN A 119 -12.53 -12.33 -2.34
N SER A 120 -12.12 -12.69 -1.12
CA SER A 120 -13.03 -12.90 0.02
C SER A 120 -12.90 -11.82 1.09
N ASP A 121 -12.04 -10.83 0.84
CA ASP A 121 -11.60 -9.81 1.78
C ASP A 121 -11.32 -10.35 3.19
N SER A 122 -10.51 -11.41 3.28
CA SER A 122 -10.26 -12.12 4.53
C SER A 122 -8.78 -12.30 4.85
N LEU A 123 -8.43 -12.12 6.12
CA LEU A 123 -7.11 -12.43 6.66
C LEU A 123 -7.05 -13.89 7.12
N LYS A 124 -6.01 -14.59 6.70
CA LYS A 124 -5.80 -16.03 6.89
C LYS A 124 -4.43 -16.28 7.52
N PHE A 125 -4.37 -17.33 8.35
CA PHE A 125 -3.12 -17.88 8.86
C PHE A 125 -2.68 -19.05 8.01
N ASN A 126 -1.37 -19.17 7.76
CA ASN A 126 -0.78 -20.36 7.18
C ASN A 126 -0.28 -21.28 8.30
N LEU A 127 -1.14 -22.18 8.76
CA LEU A 127 -0.83 -23.10 9.85
C LEU A 127 -0.24 -24.39 9.29
N LYS A 128 0.99 -24.71 9.68
CA LYS A 128 1.59 -26.05 9.51
C LYS A 128 1.58 -26.76 10.84
N PHE A 129 0.54 -27.56 11.07
CA PHE A 129 0.49 -28.44 12.23
C PHE A 129 1.49 -29.57 12.03
N HIS A 130 2.37 -29.79 13.01
CA HIS A 130 3.19 -30.99 13.06
C HIS A 130 2.34 -32.08 13.70
N SER A 131 2.08 -33.18 12.98
CA SER A 131 1.53 -34.38 13.60
C SER A 131 2.55 -34.93 14.59
N ARG A 132 2.13 -35.15 15.84
CA ARG A 132 2.92 -35.88 16.83
C ARG A 132 2.99 -37.37 16.49
#